data_AF-A0A4Q4WI84-F1
#
_entry.id   AF-A0A4Q4WI84-F1
#
_cell.length_a   1.000
_cell.length_b   1.000
_cell.length_c   1.000
_cell.angle_alpha   90.00
_cell.angle_beta   90.00
_cell.angle_gamma   90.00
#
_symmetry.space_group_name_H-M   'P 1'
#
loop_
_entity.id
_entity.type
_entity.pdbx_description
1 polymer ?
#
loop_
_entity_poly.entity_id
_entity_poly.type
_entity_poly.pdbx_seq_one_letter_code
_entity_poly.pdbx_strand_id
1 'polypeptide(L)'
;MGCNNSAQFGSNFYGTSKATIAEQSARGRVVVLDIEMEGVKQVKRSSIDARYVFIAPPSAEELERRLRGRGTESEESVRLRLARANEELEFGRSGAFDKIIVNDDLTVAIKELEDWVYGSPAASSESS
;
A
#
# COMPACT_ATOMS: atom_id res chain seq x y z
N MET A 1 3.68 -8.43 -37.68
CA MET A 1 4.01 -8.97 -36.34
C MET A 1 5.01 -8.02 -35.73
N GLY A 2 4.56 -7.14 -34.83
CA GLY A 2 5.39 -6.09 -34.26
C GLY A 2 4.85 -5.76 -32.88
N CYS A 3 5.41 -6.41 -31.86
CA CYS A 3 5.11 -6.10 -30.47
C CYS A 3 5.85 -4.79 -30.13
N ASN A 4 5.11 -3.68 -30.06
CA ASN A 4 5.62 -2.48 -29.41
C ASN A 4 5.49 -2.65 -27.90
N ASN A 5 6.63 -2.79 -27.24
CA ASN A 5 6.78 -2.61 -25.80
C ASN A 5 6.40 -1.18 -25.43
N SER A 6 5.16 -0.95 -25.00
CA SER A 6 4.80 0.21 -24.21
C SER A 6 5.01 -0.11 -22.73
N ALA A 7 6.21 0.15 -22.22
CA ALA A 7 6.48 0.23 -20.80
C ALA A 7 5.82 1.51 -20.24
N GLN A 8 4.51 1.47 -20.07
CA GLN A 8 3.74 2.53 -19.43
C GLN A 8 3.70 2.26 -17.92
N PHE A 9 4.82 2.51 -17.24
CA PHE A 9 4.87 2.48 -15.79
C PHE A 9 4.40 3.83 -15.26
N GLY A 10 3.15 3.87 -14.78
CA GLY A 10 2.59 5.05 -14.11
C GLY A 10 1.29 5.54 -14.73
N SER A 11 0.22 4.78 -14.53
CA SER A 11 -1.19 5.23 -14.43
C SER A 11 -2.11 4.02 -14.33
N ASN A 12 -1.81 3.07 -13.43
CA ASN A 12 -2.71 1.94 -13.21
C ASN A 12 -3.20 1.98 -11.76
N PHE A 13 -4.15 2.87 -11.49
CA PHE A 13 -5.28 2.44 -10.67
C PHE A 13 -5.84 1.25 -11.45
N TYR A 14 -5.64 0.01 -11.02
CA TYR A 14 -6.14 -1.16 -11.75
C TYR A 14 -7.64 -0.99 -12.05
N GLY A 15 -7.97 -0.49 -13.25
CA GLY A 15 -9.31 -0.25 -13.80
C GLY A 15 -10.32 0.59 -13.00
N THR A 16 -10.02 1.01 -11.78
CA THR A 16 -11.07 1.46 -10.84
C THR A 16 -11.22 2.97 -10.88
N SER A 17 -12.23 3.44 -11.61
CA SER A 17 -12.57 4.86 -11.66
C SER A 17 -13.00 5.38 -10.28
N LYS A 18 -12.86 6.68 -10.03
CA LYS A 18 -13.42 7.32 -8.81
C LYS A 18 -14.92 7.01 -8.64
N ALA A 19 -15.65 6.89 -9.75
CA ALA A 19 -17.05 6.51 -9.75
C ALA A 19 -17.26 5.08 -9.24
N THR A 20 -16.40 4.13 -9.63
CA THR A 20 -16.44 2.75 -9.15
C THR A 20 -16.14 2.68 -7.65
N ILE A 21 -15.15 3.44 -7.16
CA ILE A 21 -14.85 3.54 -5.73
C ILE A 21 -16.08 4.05 -4.98
N ALA A 22 -16.66 5.18 -5.42
CA ALA A 22 -17.84 5.77 -4.80
C ALA A 22 -19.05 4.82 -4.83
N GLU A 23 -19.27 4.11 -5.94
CA GLU A 23 -20.35 3.15 -6.08
C GLU A 23 -20.20 1.95 -5.13
N GLN A 24 -19.01 1.35 -5.04
CA GLN A 24 -18.79 0.22 -4.14
C GLN A 24 -18.87 0.65 -2.67
N SER A 25 -18.33 1.82 -2.32
CA SER A 25 -18.48 2.40 -0.98
C SER A 25 -19.94 2.68 -0.63
N ALA A 26 -20.74 3.21 -1.57
CA ALA A 26 -22.17 3.43 -1.39
C ALA A 26 -22.97 2.12 -1.18
N ARG A 27 -22.44 0.98 -1.64
CA ARG A 27 -22.99 -0.36 -1.39
C ARG A 27 -22.52 -0.96 -0.05
N GLY A 28 -21.87 -0.18 0.81
CA GLY A 28 -21.37 -0.62 2.11
C GLY A 28 -20.17 -1.57 2.03
N ARG A 29 -19.44 -1.60 0.90
CA ARG A 29 -18.26 -2.45 0.71
C ARG A 29 -16.99 -1.66 0.99
N VAL A 30 -15.99 -2.34 1.54
CA VAL A 30 -14.64 -1.79 1.68
C VAL A 30 -13.89 -1.94 0.35
N VAL A 31 -13.40 -0.83 -0.19
CA VAL A 31 -12.56 -0.82 -1.39
C VAL A 31 -11.10 -0.75 -0.97
N VAL A 32 -10.31 -1.74 -1.37
CA VAL A 32 -8.86 -1.77 -1.14
C VAL A 32 -8.15 -1.42 -2.44
N LEU A 33 -7.23 -0.46 -2.37
CA LEU A 33 -6.43 -0.02 -3.51
C LEU A 33 -4.96 -0.37 -3.23
N ASP A 34 -4.39 -1.23 -4.07
CA ASP A 34 -2.95 -1.47 -4.12
C ASP A 34 -2.32 -0.47 -5.09
N ILE A 35 -1.71 0.59 -4.53
CA ILE A 35 -1.16 1.72 -5.28
C ILE A 35 0.23 2.09 -4.76
N GLU A 36 1.08 2.47 -5.70
CA GLU A 36 2.44 2.95 -5.43
C GLU A 36 2.43 4.39 -4.83
N MET A 37 3.58 4.88 -4.35
CA MET A 37 3.71 6.24 -3.77
C MET A 37 3.10 7.36 -4.63
N GLU A 38 3.34 7.35 -5.94
CA GLU A 38 2.76 8.36 -6.85
C GLU A 38 1.24 8.24 -6.96
N GLY A 39 0.70 7.03 -6.84
CA GLY A 39 -0.74 6.79 -6.71
C GLY A 39 -1.29 7.35 -5.40
N VAL A 40 -0.60 7.13 -4.28
CA VAL A 40 -0.97 7.69 -2.96
C VAL A 40 -1.06 9.21 -3.02
N LYS A 41 -0.04 9.87 -3.60
CA LYS A 41 -0.02 11.32 -3.80
C LYS A 41 -1.20 11.80 -4.66
N GLN A 42 -1.60 11.05 -5.68
CA GLN A 42 -2.76 11.37 -6.52
C GLN A 42 -4.09 11.23 -5.76
N VAL A 43 -4.26 10.16 -4.97
CA VAL A 43 -5.48 9.97 -4.17
C VAL A 43 -5.57 11.05 -3.09
N LYS A 44 -4.47 11.40 -2.42
CA LYS A 44 -4.46 12.48 -1.41
C LYS A 44 -4.82 13.85 -1.97
N ARG A 45 -4.55 14.11 -3.27
CA ARG A 45 -5.01 15.32 -3.97
C ARG A 45 -6.45 15.24 -4.46
N SER A 46 -7.09 14.09 -4.32
CA SER A 46 -8.48 13.88 -4.73
C SER A 46 -9.46 14.09 -3.56
N SER A 47 -10.74 14.13 -3.86
CA SER A 47 -11.81 14.23 -2.85
C SER A 47 -12.24 12.87 -2.28
N ILE A 48 -11.44 11.82 -2.47
CA ILE A 48 -11.75 10.49 -1.92
C ILE A 48 -11.31 10.48 -0.46
N ASP A 49 -12.26 10.27 0.43
CA ASP A 49 -11.97 9.96 1.83
C ASP A 49 -11.43 8.54 1.91
N ALA A 50 -10.11 8.43 2.03
CA ALA A 50 -9.37 7.17 2.04
C ALA A 50 -8.47 7.11 3.27
N ARG A 51 -8.40 5.93 3.87
CA ARG A 51 -7.42 5.61 4.90
C ARG A 51 -6.20 4.96 4.25
N TYR A 52 -5.02 5.36 4.68
CA TYR A 52 -3.74 4.94 4.14
C TYR A 52 -3.02 4.02 5.12
N VAL A 53 -2.79 2.78 4.72
CA VAL A 53 -2.00 1.81 5.48
C VAL A 53 -0.72 1.49 4.72
N PHE A 54 0.40 1.49 5.43
CA PHE A 54 1.69 1.07 4.89
C PHE A 54 2.11 -0.26 5.51
N ILE A 55 2.37 -1.26 4.66
CA ILE A 55 2.85 -2.57 5.08
C ILE A 55 4.37 -2.58 4.98
N ALA A 56 5.04 -2.32 6.09
CA ALA A 56 6.50 -2.25 6.17
C ALA A 56 7.10 -3.66 6.29
N PRO A 57 8.22 -3.97 5.62
CA PRO A 57 9.04 -5.11 6.00
C PRO A 57 9.64 -4.89 7.41
N PRO A 58 10.00 -5.96 8.16
CA PRO A 58 10.61 -5.82 9.48
C PRO A 58 12.00 -5.17 9.41
N SER A 59 12.74 -5.39 8.32
CA SER A 59 13.98 -4.70 8.02
C SER A 59 14.27 -4.69 6.51
N ALA A 60 15.14 -3.78 6.07
CA ALA A 60 15.62 -3.75 4.69
C ALA A 60 16.39 -5.04 4.33
N GLU A 61 17.14 -5.60 5.29
CA GLU A 61 17.88 -6.86 5.15
C GLU A 61 16.93 -8.05 4.93
N GLU A 62 15.81 -8.09 5.67
CA GLU A 62 14.80 -9.12 5.51
C GLU A 62 14.11 -9.02 4.14
N LEU A 63 13.80 -7.79 3.71
CA LEU A 63 13.25 -7.54 2.39
C LEU A 63 14.21 -8.04 1.30
N GLU A 64 15.50 -7.69 1.39
CA GLU A 64 16.53 -8.15 0.47
C GLU A 64 16.62 -9.68 0.43
N ARG A 65 16.64 -10.33 1.60
CA ARG A 65 16.66 -11.78 1.71
C ARG A 65 15.45 -12.42 1.02
N ARG A 66 14.24 -11.86 1.21
CA ARG A 66 13.00 -12.35 0.58
C ARG A 66 13.01 -12.16 -0.94
N LEU A 67 13.50 -11.03 -1.45
CA LEU A 67 13.62 -10.77 -2.89
C LEU A 67 14.62 -11.72 -3.55
N ARG A 68 15.81 -11.86 -2.97
CA ARG A 68 16.86 -12.77 -3.45
C ARG A 68 16.45 -14.24 -3.36
N GLY A 69 15.75 -14.62 -2.29
CA GLY A 69 15.29 -15.99 -2.05
C GLY A 69 14.26 -16.49 -3.07
N ARG A 70 13.56 -15.58 -3.77
CA ARG A 70 12.63 -15.96 -4.85
C ARG A 70 13.36 -16.44 -6.10
N GLY A 71 14.62 -16.03 -6.31
CA GLY A 71 15.45 -16.45 -7.45
C GLY A 71 14.93 -16.00 -8.83
N THR A 72 13.86 -15.23 -8.89
CA THR A 72 13.21 -14.79 -10.14
C THR A 72 13.62 -13.38 -10.58
N GLU A 73 14.34 -12.63 -9.75
CA GLU A 73 14.71 -11.24 -10.01
C GLU A 73 16.22 -11.10 -10.21
N SER A 74 16.64 -10.19 -11.08
CA SER A 74 18.06 -9.87 -11.30
C SER A 74 18.62 -8.98 -10.18
N GLU A 75 19.94 -8.99 -9.99
CA GLU A 75 20.62 -8.11 -9.02
C GLU A 75 20.30 -6.62 -9.18
N GLU A 76 20.06 -6.19 -10.41
CA GLU A 76 19.67 -4.81 -10.71
C GLU A 76 18.22 -4.53 -10.26
N SER A 77 17.30 -5.46 -10.53
CA SER A 77 15.91 -5.35 -10.11
C SER A 77 15.77 -5.36 -8.59
N VAL A 78 16.52 -6.22 -7.89
CA VAL A 78 16.56 -6.26 -6.42
C VAL A 78 17.03 -4.93 -5.84
N ARG A 79 18.13 -4.36 -6.36
CA ARG A 79 18.64 -3.06 -5.90
C ARG A 79 17.66 -1.92 -6.12
N LEU A 80 17.01 -1.86 -7.28
CA LEU A 80 15.99 -0.85 -7.57
C LEU A 80 14.81 -0.96 -6.60
N ARG A 81 14.38 -2.19 -6.29
CA ARG A 81 13.27 -2.46 -5.39
C ARG A 81 13.59 -2.13 -3.94
N LEU A 82 14.82 -2.38 -3.50
CA LEU A 82 15.31 -1.97 -2.19
C LEU A 82 15.42 -0.45 -2.05
N ALA A 83 15.94 0.24 -3.07
CA ALA A 83 15.99 1.70 -3.10
C ALA A 83 14.59 2.30 -2.97
N ARG A 84 13.64 1.77 -3.76
CA ARG A 84 12.23 2.18 -3.70
C ARG A 84 11.59 1.92 -2.34
N ALA A 85 11.84 0.75 -1.74
CA ALA A 85 11.31 0.43 -0.42
C ALA A 85 11.85 1.37 0.68
N ASN A 86 13.11 1.80 0.57
CA ASN A 86 13.67 2.82 1.47
C ASN A 86 12.98 4.17 1.30
N GLU A 87 12.76 4.62 0.07
CA GLU A 87 12.01 5.86 -0.19
C GLU A 87 10.57 5.78 0.35
N GLU A 88 9.92 4.62 0.21
CA GLU A 88 8.58 4.35 0.76
C GLU A 88 8.56 4.40 2.29
N LEU A 89 9.58 3.83 2.94
CA LEU A 89 9.75 3.88 4.40
C LEU A 89 9.96 5.32 4.89
N GLU A 90 10.78 6.11 4.20
CA GLU A 90 11.00 7.52 4.53
C GLU A 90 9.73 8.34 4.31
N PHE A 91 9.04 8.13 3.19
CA PHE A 91 7.75 8.75 2.93
C PHE A 91 6.73 8.37 4.01
N GLY A 92 6.73 7.12 4.47
CA GLY A 92 5.81 6.71 5.52
C GLY A 92 6.06 7.32 6.88
N ARG A 93 7.33 7.59 7.20
CA ARG A 93 7.72 8.33 8.41
C ARG A 93 7.34 9.81 8.38
N SER A 94 7.04 10.37 7.20
CA SER A 94 6.62 11.78 7.07
C SER A 94 5.19 12.07 7.55
N GLY A 95 4.44 11.05 8.02
CA GLY A 95 3.04 11.16 8.41
C GLY A 95 2.07 10.99 7.23
N ALA A 96 2.53 10.39 6.13
CA ALA A 96 1.70 10.16 4.95
C ALA A 96 0.70 9.01 5.12
N PHE A 97 0.87 8.13 6.10
CA PHE A 97 -0.02 6.99 6.37
C PHE A 97 -0.68 7.12 7.74
N ASP A 98 -1.94 6.70 7.82
CA ASP A 98 -2.71 6.65 9.07
C ASP A 98 -2.29 5.47 9.95
N LYS A 99 -1.74 4.41 9.33
CA LYS A 99 -1.27 3.20 10.01
C LYS A 99 -0.05 2.61 9.30
N ILE A 100 0.92 2.16 10.11
CA ILE A 100 2.05 1.35 9.65
C ILE A 100 1.91 -0.03 10.31
N ILE A 101 1.93 -1.09 9.51
CA ILE A 101 1.89 -2.49 9.96
C ILE A 101 3.21 -3.13 9.54
N VAL A 102 3.91 -3.76 10.49
CA VAL A 102 5.17 -4.45 10.21
C VAL A 102 4.89 -5.91 9.85
N ASN A 103 5.23 -6.30 8.63
CA ASN A 103 5.02 -7.64 8.09
C ASN A 103 6.17 -8.59 8.43
N ASP A 104 6.39 -8.78 9.73
CA ASP A 104 7.31 -9.78 10.27
C ASP A 104 6.65 -11.16 10.28
N ASP A 105 5.50 -11.26 10.96
CA ASP A 105 4.62 -12.43 10.99
C ASP A 105 3.33 -12.15 10.22
N LEU A 106 3.03 -13.02 9.25
CA LEU A 106 1.87 -12.87 8.37
C LEU A 106 0.55 -12.91 9.15
N THR A 107 0.44 -13.77 10.16
CA THR A 107 -0.78 -13.95 10.95
C THR A 107 -1.06 -12.69 11.77
N VAL A 108 -0.03 -12.14 12.40
CA VAL A 108 -0.12 -10.90 13.18
C VAL A 108 -0.46 -9.70 12.27
N ALA A 109 0.23 -9.58 11.13
CA ALA A 109 0.01 -8.49 10.20
C ALA A 109 -1.40 -8.50 9.58
N ILE A 110 -1.92 -9.67 9.23
CA ILE A 110 -3.30 -9.82 8.74
C ILE A 110 -4.29 -9.40 9.81
N LYS A 111 -4.13 -9.91 11.04
CA LYS A 111 -5.03 -9.55 12.15
C LYS A 111 -5.03 -8.05 12.42
N GLU A 112 -3.85 -7.43 12.45
CA GLU A 112 -3.73 -5.99 12.65
C GLU A 112 -4.38 -5.18 11.52
N LEU A 113 -4.29 -5.67 10.27
CA LEU A 113 -4.97 -5.06 9.13
C LEU A 113 -6.49 -5.21 9.23
N GLU A 114 -7.00 -6.40 9.57
CA GLU A 114 -8.43 -6.65 9.76
C GLU A 114 -9.02 -5.79 10.87
N ASP A 115 -8.34 -5.73 12.03
CA ASP A 115 -8.73 -4.91 13.17
C ASP A 115 -8.74 -3.42 12.78
N TRP A 116 -7.80 -2.96 11.96
CA TRP A 116 -7.80 -1.57 11.50
C TRP A 116 -8.86 -1.30 10.42
N VAL A 117 -9.12 -2.25 9.51
CA VAL A 117 -10.11 -2.10 8.43
C VAL A 117 -11.54 -2.16 8.97
N TYR A 118 -11.84 -3.15 9.81
CA TYR A 118 -13.18 -3.47 10.30
C TYR A 118 -13.45 -3.07 11.75
N GLY A 119 -12.39 -2.85 12.55
CA GLY A 119 -12.56 -2.34 13.89
C GLY A 119 -13.25 -0.98 13.82
N SER A 120 -14.34 -0.84 14.57
CA SER A 120 -14.92 0.50 14.78
C SER A 120 -13.83 1.39 15.37
N PRO A 121 -13.76 2.69 15.00
CA PRO A 121 -13.05 3.63 15.84
C PRO A 121 -13.61 3.43 17.24
N ALA A 122 -12.77 2.98 18.17
CA ALA A 122 -13.19 2.82 19.55
C ALA A 122 -13.88 4.13 19.91
N ALA A 123 -15.17 4.05 20.24
CA ALA A 123 -15.92 5.19 20.70
C ALA A 123 -15.06 5.85 21.77
N SER A 124 -14.57 7.06 21.50
CA SER A 124 -13.97 7.90 22.51
C SER A 124 -15.02 8.03 23.59
N SER A 125 -14.87 7.26 24.66
CA SER A 125 -15.60 7.44 25.89
C SER A 125 -15.14 8.77 26.47
N GLU A 126 -15.73 9.86 25.99
CA GLU A 126 -15.78 11.11 26.73
C GLU A 126 -16.71 10.86 27.92
N SER A 127 -16.11 10.39 29.02
CA SER A 127 -16.62 10.67 30.34
C SER A 127 -16.11 12.05 30.74
N SER A 128 -17.00 13.04 30.79
CA SER A 128 -16.99 14.17 31.74
C SER A 128 -18.32 14.91 31.66
#